data_AF-A0A5D0R462-F1
#
_entry.id   AF-A0A5D0R462-F1
#
_cell.length_a   1.000
_cell.length_b   1.000
_cell.length_c   1.000
_cell.angle_alpha   90.00
_cell.angle_beta   90.00
_cell.angle_gamma   90.00
#
_symmetry.space_group_name_H-M   'P 1'
#
loop_
_entity.id
_entity.type
_entity.pdbx_description
1 polymer ?
#
loop_
_entity_poly.entity_id
_entity_poly.type
_entity_poly.pdbx_seq_one_letter_code
_entity_poly.pdbx_strand_id
1 'polypeptide(L)'
;MLNHKIFTFFVLSLISLNSFGQDVKCNDLIDYVVKKGTYKNSVFPIQLISSDWLNKVEAYSIENKVIVIAEIKNDELFSTNKKYIFCGIPTENWNAFYVGLNDLDKSFGERFHKYIFDYKCDCE
;
A
#
# COMPACT_ATOMS: atom_id res chain seq x y z
N MET A 1 -55.60 24.79 -9.98
CA MET A 1 -55.31 23.35 -9.85
C MET A 1 -53.80 23.17 -9.91
N LEU A 2 -53.26 22.70 -8.79
CA LEU A 2 -51.87 22.35 -8.55
C LEU A 2 -51.42 21.31 -9.61
N ASN A 3 -50.34 21.55 -10.35
CA ASN A 3 -49.45 20.50 -10.90
C ASN A 3 -48.13 21.07 -11.47
N HIS A 4 -47.65 22.20 -10.93
CA HIS A 4 -46.37 22.78 -11.39
C HIS A 4 -45.15 22.27 -10.60
N LYS A 5 -45.35 21.55 -9.49
CA LYS A 5 -44.28 21.04 -8.61
C LYS A 5 -43.65 19.72 -9.06
N ILE A 6 -44.21 19.05 -10.07
CA ILE A 6 -43.74 17.73 -10.52
C ILE A 6 -42.68 17.84 -11.63
N PHE A 7 -42.65 18.96 -12.37
CA PHE A 7 -41.74 19.10 -13.50
C PHE A 7 -40.31 19.52 -13.09
N THR A 8 -40.14 20.14 -11.92
CA THR A 8 -38.84 20.59 -11.42
C THR A 8 -38.08 19.53 -10.62
N PHE A 9 -38.53 18.27 -10.62
CA PHE A 9 -37.85 17.18 -9.91
C PHE A 9 -37.06 16.26 -10.86
N PHE A 10 -37.27 16.35 -12.17
CA PHE A 10 -36.70 15.40 -13.13
C PHE A 10 -35.36 15.82 -13.76
N VAL A 11 -34.92 17.06 -13.54
CA VAL A 11 -33.73 17.63 -14.23
C VAL A 11 -32.43 17.48 -13.41
N LEU A 12 -32.49 17.06 -12.14
CA LEU A 12 -31.31 16.92 -11.28
C LEU A 12 -30.59 15.55 -11.34
N SER A 13 -31.00 14.64 -12.23
CA SER A 13 -30.52 13.24 -12.21
C SER A 13 -29.41 12.90 -13.21
N LEU A 14 -28.80 13.87 -13.91
CA LEU A 14 -27.86 13.57 -15.01
C LEU A 14 -26.41 14.01 -14.78
N ILE A 15 -26.04 14.44 -13.58
CA ILE A 15 -24.63 14.68 -13.22
C ILE A 15 -24.11 13.49 -12.41
N SER A 16 -24.26 12.28 -12.94
CA SER A 16 -23.52 11.11 -12.46
C SER A 16 -22.08 11.23 -12.94
N LEU A 17 -21.28 11.89 -12.09
CA LEU A 17 -19.89 11.59 -11.75
C LEU A 17 -19.09 10.79 -12.81
N ASN A 18 -18.43 11.50 -13.72
CA ASN A 18 -17.22 10.98 -14.35
C ASN A 18 -16.08 11.13 -13.32
N SER A 19 -15.92 10.16 -12.42
CA SER A 19 -14.69 10.06 -11.63
C SER A 19 -13.57 9.61 -12.55
N PHE A 20 -12.92 10.57 -13.22
CA PHE A 20 -11.60 10.36 -13.81
C PHE A 20 -10.62 10.14 -12.65
N GLY A 21 -10.37 8.89 -12.30
CA GLY A 21 -9.19 8.56 -11.52
C GLY A 21 -7.97 8.92 -12.37
N GLN A 22 -7.12 9.81 -11.88
CA GLN A 22 -5.80 9.96 -12.48
C GLN A 22 -4.98 8.74 -12.09
N ASP A 23 -4.37 8.06 -13.07
CA ASP A 23 -3.45 6.96 -12.79
C ASP A 23 -2.29 7.51 -11.94
N VAL A 24 -2.22 7.05 -10.69
CA VAL A 24 -1.20 7.50 -9.75
C VAL A 24 0.07 6.70 -10.03
N LYS A 25 1.17 7.40 -10.34
CA LYS A 25 2.46 6.72 -10.50
C LYS A 25 2.94 6.19 -9.15
N CYS A 26 3.41 4.95 -9.09
CA CYS A 26 3.87 4.36 -7.83
C CYS A 26 4.99 5.19 -7.18
N ASN A 27 5.89 5.76 -7.98
CA ASN A 27 6.97 6.60 -7.47
C ASN A 27 6.46 7.88 -6.81
N ASP A 28 5.47 8.54 -7.42
CA ASP A 28 4.88 9.77 -6.85
C ASP A 28 4.17 9.46 -5.53
N LEU A 29 3.50 8.30 -5.44
CA LEU A 29 2.85 7.85 -4.20
C LEU A 29 3.89 7.51 -3.12
N ILE A 30 4.98 6.82 -3.48
CA ILE A 30 6.09 6.53 -2.58
C ILE A 30 6.67 7.84 -2.03
N ASP A 31 6.96 8.81 -2.89
CA ASP A 31 7.53 10.10 -2.50
C ASP A 31 6.59 10.88 -1.59
N TYR A 32 5.29 10.87 -1.89
CA TYR A 32 4.27 11.44 -1.03
C TYR A 32 4.28 10.81 0.37
N VAL A 33 4.30 9.47 0.46
CA VAL A 33 4.28 8.74 1.73
C VAL A 33 5.54 9.00 2.53
N VAL A 34 6.71 8.99 1.91
CA VAL A 34 7.98 9.31 2.57
C VAL A 34 7.98 10.75 3.09
N LYS A 35 7.39 11.69 2.35
CA LYS A 35 7.36 13.12 2.71
C LYS A 35 6.32 13.47 3.77
N LYS A 36 5.18 12.79 3.79
CA LYS A 36 4.01 13.15 4.61
C LYS A 36 3.66 12.13 5.69
N GLY A 37 4.06 10.88 5.52
CA GLY A 37 3.79 9.82 6.47
C GLY A 37 4.65 9.90 7.73
N THR A 38 4.09 9.42 8.84
CA THR A 38 4.87 9.20 10.06
C THR A 38 5.59 7.86 9.94
N TYR A 39 6.93 7.89 9.92
CA TYR A 39 7.73 6.67 9.92
C TYR A 39 7.44 5.82 11.17
N LYS A 40 7.28 4.51 10.98
CA LYS A 40 7.08 3.54 12.06
C LYS A 40 8.37 2.75 12.32
N ASN A 41 8.68 1.80 11.44
CA ASN A 41 9.78 0.86 11.61
C ASN A 41 10.23 0.36 10.23
N SER A 42 11.34 -0.39 10.21
CA SER A 42 11.84 -1.05 9.01
C SER A 42 12.45 -2.42 9.31
N VAL A 43 12.53 -3.25 8.29
CA VAL A 43 13.24 -4.54 8.29
C VAL A 43 14.36 -4.43 7.27
N PHE A 44 15.59 -4.62 7.73
CA PHE A 44 16.80 -4.41 6.94
C PHE A 44 17.31 -5.71 6.30
N PRO A 45 18.18 -5.63 5.26
CA PRO A 45 18.68 -6.78 4.53
C PRO A 45 19.22 -7.93 5.41
N ILE A 46 19.89 -7.61 6.52
CA ILE A 46 20.43 -8.62 7.46
C ILE A 46 19.34 -9.52 8.05
N GLN A 47 18.15 -8.96 8.31
CA GLN A 47 16.98 -9.71 8.82
C GLN A 47 16.25 -10.45 7.71
N LEU A 48 16.51 -10.08 6.45
CA LEU A 48 15.88 -10.62 5.24
C LEU A 48 16.80 -11.59 4.50
N ILE A 49 17.88 -12.05 5.13
CA ILE A 49 18.88 -12.92 4.50
C ILE A 49 18.29 -14.26 4.02
N SER A 50 17.24 -14.75 4.70
CA SER A 50 16.49 -15.96 4.31
C SER A 50 15.41 -15.72 3.25
N SER A 51 15.23 -14.49 2.79
CA SER A 51 14.31 -14.15 1.71
C SER A 51 15.08 -13.97 0.40
N ASP A 52 14.77 -14.79 -0.62
CA ASP A 52 15.45 -14.71 -1.91
C ASP A 52 15.02 -13.50 -2.76
N TRP A 53 13.91 -12.85 -2.41
CA TRP A 53 13.32 -11.78 -3.22
C TRP A 53 13.13 -10.46 -2.48
N LEU A 54 13.11 -10.44 -1.14
CA LEU A 54 12.86 -9.22 -0.35
C LEU A 54 14.18 -8.63 0.15
N ASN A 55 14.44 -7.35 -0.13
CA ASN A 55 15.67 -6.65 0.26
C ASN A 55 15.49 -5.70 1.46
N LYS A 56 14.39 -4.95 1.49
CA LYS A 56 14.10 -3.97 2.57
C LYS A 56 12.60 -3.78 2.69
N VAL A 57 12.12 -3.52 3.90
CA VAL A 57 10.73 -3.13 4.16
C VAL A 57 10.70 -1.92 5.07
N GLU A 58 9.96 -0.88 4.70
CA GLU A 58 9.77 0.33 5.51
C GLU A 58 8.27 0.57 5.70
N ALA A 59 7.86 0.87 6.93
CA ALA A 59 6.47 1.17 7.26
C ALA A 59 6.28 2.63 7.67
N TYR A 60 5.18 3.18 7.18
CA TYR A 60 4.72 4.53 7.46
C TYR A 60 3.25 4.50 7.90
N SER A 61 2.81 5.59 8.52
CA SER A 61 1.43 5.78 8.93
C SER A 61 0.89 7.09 8.37
N ILE A 62 -0.26 7.02 7.71
CA ILE A 62 -1.05 8.18 7.25
C ILE A 62 -2.50 7.92 7.65
N GLU A 63 -3.12 8.85 8.35
CA GLU A 63 -4.53 8.74 8.78
C GLU A 63 -4.84 7.40 9.48
N ASN A 64 -3.94 6.96 10.37
CA ASN A 64 -4.01 5.67 11.09
C ASN A 64 -3.99 4.39 10.23
N LYS A 65 -3.74 4.50 8.92
CA LYS A 65 -3.50 3.36 8.03
C LYS A 65 -2.01 3.09 7.90
N VAL A 66 -1.62 1.81 7.94
CA VAL A 66 -0.23 1.43 7.68
C VAL A 66 -0.01 1.35 6.17
N ILE A 67 1.11 1.90 5.73
CA ILE A 67 1.58 1.84 4.35
C ILE A 67 2.98 1.26 4.40
N VAL A 68 3.26 0.29 3.54
CA VAL A 68 4.54 -0.38 3.46
C VAL A 68 5.19 -0.11 2.11
N ILE A 69 6.46 0.28 2.13
CA ILE A 69 7.32 0.36 0.96
C ILE A 69 8.30 -0.80 1.06
N ALA A 70 8.24 -1.71 0.09
CA ALA A 70 9.12 -2.86 0.01
C ALA A 70 10.08 -2.70 -1.17
N GLU A 71 11.35 -2.98 -0.92
CA GLU A 71 12.39 -3.07 -1.93
C GLU A 71 12.60 -4.55 -2.26
N ILE A 72 12.36 -4.91 -3.52
CA ILE A 72 12.48 -6.28 -4.04
C ILE A 72 13.82 -6.42 -4.76
N LYS A 73 14.54 -7.50 -4.45
CA LYS A 73 15.82 -7.86 -5.06
C LYS A 73 15.65 -7.99 -6.57
N ASN A 74 16.59 -7.43 -7.32
CA ASN A 74 16.70 -7.70 -8.74
C ASN A 74 17.77 -8.78 -8.97
N ASP A 75 17.47 -9.78 -9.78
CA ASP A 75 18.40 -10.86 -10.14
C ASP A 75 19.49 -10.38 -11.13
N GLU A 76 19.32 -9.19 -11.71
CA GLU A 76 20.29 -8.59 -12.63
C GLU A 76 21.41 -7.85 -11.88
N LEU A 77 22.65 -8.30 -12.12
CA LEU A 77 23.90 -7.93 -11.42
C LEU A 77 24.23 -6.41 -11.33
N PHE A 78 23.46 -5.55 -12.02
CA PHE A 78 23.66 -4.10 -12.08
C PHE A 78 22.36 -3.28 -11.99
N SER A 79 21.23 -3.94 -11.75
CA SER A 79 19.94 -3.27 -11.72
C SER A 79 19.61 -2.85 -10.29
N THR A 80 19.07 -1.64 -10.13
CA THR A 80 18.63 -1.18 -8.81
C THR A 80 17.43 -2.00 -8.37
N ASN A 81 17.37 -2.32 -7.07
CA ASN A 81 16.21 -2.99 -6.52
C ASN A 81 14.97 -2.13 -6.73
N LYS A 82 13.87 -2.77 -7.14
CA LYS A 82 12.62 -2.07 -7.43
C LYS A 82 11.82 -1.88 -6.16
N LYS A 83 11.30 -0.66 -5.95
CA LYS A 83 10.40 -0.35 -4.84
C LYS A 83 8.96 -0.60 -5.24
N TYR A 84 8.20 -1.16 -4.32
CA TYR A 84 6.79 -1.43 -4.41
C TYR A 84 6.10 -0.87 -3.18
N ILE A 85 4.87 -0.42 -3.33
CA ILE A 85 4.09 0.19 -2.26
C ILE A 85 2.81 -0.61 -2.01
N PHE A 86 2.49 -0.78 -0.73
CA PHE A 86 1.38 -1.57 -0.21
C PHE A 86 0.58 -0.69 0.76
N CYS A 87 -0.72 -0.55 0.51
CA CYS A 87 -1.59 0.48 1.07
C CYS A 87 -2.68 -0.11 1.95
N GLY A 88 -3.12 0.66 2.96
CA GLY A 88 -4.30 0.30 3.75
C GLY A 88 -4.13 -0.95 4.60
N ILE A 89 -2.89 -1.26 4.99
CA ILE A 89 -2.56 -2.45 5.77
C ILE A 89 -3.13 -2.26 7.19
N PRO A 90 -3.94 -3.21 7.69
CA PRO A 90 -4.41 -3.20 9.06
C PRO A 90 -3.22 -3.26 10.04
N THR A 91 -3.35 -2.60 11.18
CA THR A 91 -2.25 -2.54 12.17
C THR A 91 -1.90 -3.93 12.71
N GLU A 92 -2.89 -4.80 12.83
CA GLU A 92 -2.75 -6.21 13.19
C GLU A 92 -1.91 -7.00 12.18
N ASN A 93 -2.09 -6.79 10.88
CA ASN A 93 -1.32 -7.45 9.83
C ASN A 93 0.13 -6.95 9.84
N TRP A 94 0.33 -5.65 10.02
CA TRP A 94 1.67 -5.09 10.21
C TRP A 94 2.37 -5.70 11.43
N ASN A 95 1.68 -5.78 12.57
CA ASN A 95 2.24 -6.36 13.78
C ASN A 95 2.54 -7.86 13.62
N ALA A 96 1.67 -8.60 12.95
CA ALA A 96 1.88 -10.01 12.64
C ALA A 96 3.10 -10.21 11.73
N PHE A 97 3.30 -9.35 10.73
CA PHE A 97 4.49 -9.34 9.90
C PHE A 97 5.78 -9.00 10.68
N TYR A 98 5.76 -7.89 11.42
CA TYR A 98 6.94 -7.30 12.03
C TYR A 98 7.39 -8.03 13.29
N VAL A 99 6.45 -8.36 14.18
CA VAL A 99 6.73 -9.05 15.46
C VAL A 99 6.74 -10.57 15.28
N GLY A 100 5.82 -11.12 14.46
CA GLY A 100 5.85 -12.53 14.09
C GLY A 100 5.43 -13.53 15.18
N LEU A 101 4.73 -13.12 16.24
CA LEU A 101 4.42 -13.99 17.39
C LEU A 101 3.69 -15.29 17.02
N ASN A 102 2.85 -15.27 15.99
CA ASN A 102 2.08 -16.44 15.54
C ASN A 102 2.80 -17.24 14.43
N ASP A 103 3.96 -16.80 13.97
CA ASP A 103 4.69 -17.33 12.81
C ASP A 103 6.21 -17.20 13.08
N LEU A 104 6.66 -17.69 14.24
CA LEU A 104 8.06 -17.60 14.69
C LEU A 104 9.00 -18.49 13.87
N ASP A 105 8.47 -19.58 13.30
CA ASP A 105 9.15 -20.49 12.40
C ASP A 105 9.23 -19.97 10.95
N LYS A 106 8.53 -18.86 10.65
CA LYS A 106 8.45 -18.27 9.31
C LYS A 106 9.50 -17.18 9.10
N SER A 107 10.07 -17.18 7.91
CA SER A 107 10.91 -16.09 7.42
C SER A 107 10.09 -14.81 7.27
N PHE A 108 10.77 -13.65 7.27
CA PHE A 108 10.12 -12.39 6.94
C PHE A 108 9.52 -12.39 5.52
N GLY A 109 10.12 -13.10 4.56
CA GLY A 109 9.56 -13.23 3.21
C GLY A 109 8.21 -13.95 3.20
N GLU A 110 8.10 -15.06 3.92
CA GLU A 110 6.83 -15.79 4.07
C GLU A 110 5.77 -14.95 4.80
N ARG A 111 6.15 -14.28 5.89
CA ARG A 111 5.24 -13.38 6.62
C ARG A 111 4.80 -12.19 5.78
N PHE A 112 5.70 -11.64 4.95
CA PHE A 112 5.36 -10.56 4.03
C PHE A 112 4.29 -11.02 3.05
N HIS A 113 4.48 -12.20 2.45
CA HIS A 113 3.51 -12.77 1.52
C HIS A 113 2.13 -12.95 2.18
N LYS A 114 2.12 -13.47 3.42
CA LYS A 114 0.88 -13.74 4.18
C LYS A 114 0.11 -12.49 4.62
N TYR A 115 0.81 -11.44 5.05
CA TYR A 115 0.16 -10.31 5.75
C TYR A 115 0.17 -8.99 4.98
N ILE A 116 1.06 -8.83 4.00
CA ILE A 116 1.33 -7.55 3.35
C ILE A 116 1.07 -7.60 1.84
N PHE A 117 1.39 -8.71 1.17
CA PHE A 117 1.47 -8.76 -0.29
C PHE A 117 0.15 -8.42 -1.01
N ASP A 118 -0.98 -8.85 -0.46
CA ASP A 118 -2.32 -8.59 -1.03
C ASP A 118 -2.76 -7.13 -0.92
N TYR A 119 -2.02 -6.31 -0.16
CA TYR A 119 -2.29 -4.88 0.00
C TYR A 119 -1.59 -4.02 -1.05
N LYS A 120 -1.09 -4.60 -2.15
CA LYS A 120 -0.39 -3.85 -3.21
C LYS A 120 -1.29 -2.68 -3.68
N CYS A 121 -0.74 -1.46 -3.67
CA CYS A 121 -1.51 -0.30 -4.09
C CYS A 121 -1.79 -0.37 -5.60
N ASP A 122 -2.92 0.19 -6.00
CA ASP A 122 -3.27 0.42 -7.39
C ASP A 122 -2.53 1.65 -7.90
N CYS A 123 -1.37 1.42 -8.53
CA CYS A 123 -0.51 2.45 -9.09
C CYS A 123 0.30 1.90 -10.27
N GLU A 124 0.69 2.78 -11.20
CA GLU A 124 1.44 2.44 -12.42
C GLU A 124 2.93 2.82 -12.36
#